data_AF-A0A2A5HV53-F1
#
_entry.id   AF-A0A2A5HV53-F1
#
_cell.length_a   1.000
_cell.length_b   1.000
_cell.length_c   1.000
_cell.angle_alpha   90.00
_cell.angle_beta   90.00
_cell.angle_gamma   90.00
#
_symmetry.space_group_name_H-M   'P 1'
#
loop_
_entity.id
_entity.type
_entity.pdbx_description
1 polymer ?
#
loop_
_entity_poly.entity_id
_entity_poly.type
_entity_poly.pdbx_seq_one_letter_code
_entity_poly.pdbx_strand_id
1 'polypeptide(L)'
;MDSSTLLSSPKLEKFSALTEVINEIHGLVKNKNTLTKEESDCLNKRIYSAVELVESNEAMTSNSSNSKNLAINNTLMARGTLLWAYLPQTMGDIKYDSYPSVYLPQFPMFQRLSASNFDQLKSNIEKKYELESGTVDHTHEKVLYIISNLQVKNGITDYFEKKLSQGMSHCELFYSLTGYKLQNNKLIDVTITNTNIFFSFVFEEKVSGGEAFSHSSLSDRSNVKCLINTLKLEASHERECFPAVGKWNDLHMDEQLLDDLTKHLNQECNIEINRSALEGTLTTMSYLLPHKDAERFFVHDACGHSWQECLCEFEHLYSHLAELIEPCPLSRYEDAISSSSSESKILDNCKTTLIEYYAFQVNVVTNAILSEYTADAIEYHLQKKLEQKGEGIPSSSMMRHFSLFLDLSLQDTIKHIGNVLTGINQEFISERASSIEALLLKHGVSSKNTPVIVTRLNEWFDHTIVSNFKCGEGLSNIEWNVYAQLIMLYKPLDEAAQKFSAMEFQQLLLCLTSTYQSDPSNMYWVLNRVISNFRYCST
;
A
#
# COMPACT_ATOMS: atom_id res chain seq x y z
N MET A 1 -13.08 20.51 -14.41
CA MET A 1 -11.66 20.90 -14.50
C MET A 1 -11.25 20.78 -15.97
N ASP A 2 -10.52 21.74 -16.54
CA ASP A 2 -10.09 21.65 -17.94
C ASP A 2 -8.82 20.79 -18.03
N SER A 3 -8.78 19.85 -18.97
CA SER A 3 -7.61 19.00 -19.25
C SER A 3 -6.35 19.80 -19.56
N SER A 4 -6.51 21.05 -20.01
CA SER A 4 -5.41 21.99 -20.23
C SER A 4 -4.71 22.40 -18.93
N THR A 5 -5.45 22.58 -17.83
CA THR A 5 -4.92 23.04 -16.53
C THR A 5 -4.07 21.96 -15.84
N LEU A 6 -4.43 20.70 -16.12
CA LEU A 6 -3.77 19.49 -15.63
C LEU A 6 -2.36 19.31 -16.16
N LEU A 7 -2.17 19.60 -17.44
CA LEU A 7 -0.90 19.43 -18.12
C LEU A 7 -0.11 20.74 -18.22
N SER A 8 -0.67 21.87 -17.81
CA SER A 8 0.00 23.17 -17.90
C SER A 8 0.78 23.58 -16.64
N SER A 9 0.82 22.78 -15.56
CA SER A 9 1.62 23.17 -14.38
C SER A 9 3.12 23.10 -14.73
N PRO A 10 3.85 24.24 -14.74
CA PRO A 10 5.30 24.26 -15.01
C PRO A 10 6.09 23.45 -13.97
N LYS A 11 5.46 23.17 -12.82
CA LYS A 11 6.01 22.33 -11.76
C LYS A 11 6.05 20.85 -12.15
N LEU A 12 5.15 20.39 -13.04
CA LEU A 12 5.13 19.01 -13.53
C LEU A 12 6.31 18.67 -14.46
N GLU A 13 6.78 19.63 -15.26
CA GLU A 13 7.94 19.44 -16.16
C GLU A 13 9.24 19.18 -15.38
N LYS A 14 9.37 19.78 -14.20
CA LYS A 14 10.53 19.66 -13.34
C LYS A 14 10.62 18.30 -12.63
N PHE A 15 9.50 17.56 -12.56
CA PHE A 15 9.54 16.19 -12.07
C PHE A 15 10.21 15.23 -13.03
N SER A 16 10.26 15.53 -14.34
CA SER A 16 11.10 14.75 -15.26
C SER A 16 12.56 14.75 -14.78
N ALA A 17 13.04 15.86 -14.22
CA ALA A 17 14.39 15.95 -13.65
C ALA A 17 14.55 15.09 -12.39
N LEU A 18 13.55 15.05 -11.51
CA LEU A 18 13.58 14.20 -10.32
C LEU A 18 13.51 12.71 -10.71
N THR A 19 12.65 12.34 -11.65
CA THR A 19 12.57 10.98 -12.21
C THR A 19 13.83 10.60 -12.97
N GLU A 20 14.46 11.54 -13.69
CA GLU A 20 15.78 11.34 -14.32
C GLU A 20 16.86 11.13 -13.29
N VAL A 21 16.86 11.88 -12.19
CA VAL A 21 17.78 11.64 -11.07
C VAL A 21 17.51 10.29 -10.42
N ILE A 22 16.26 9.90 -10.19
CA ILE A 22 15.90 8.56 -9.68
C ILE A 22 16.36 7.46 -10.65
N ASN A 23 16.19 7.66 -11.96
CA ASN A 23 16.60 6.68 -12.97
C ASN A 23 18.11 6.68 -13.23
N GLU A 24 18.81 7.79 -13.00
CA GLU A 24 20.26 7.84 -13.02
C GLU A 24 20.86 7.25 -11.75
N ILE A 25 20.25 7.52 -10.59
CA ILE A 25 20.52 6.78 -9.36
C ILE A 25 20.43 5.32 -9.73
N HIS A 26 19.29 4.85 -10.26
CA HIS A 26 19.09 3.48 -10.71
C HIS A 26 20.15 3.01 -11.74
N GLY A 27 20.52 3.84 -12.72
CA GLY A 27 21.53 3.50 -13.74
C GLY A 27 22.94 3.34 -13.18
N LEU A 28 23.37 4.22 -12.27
CA LEU A 28 24.66 4.15 -11.59
C LEU A 28 24.73 2.92 -10.66
N VAL A 29 23.61 2.67 -10.00
CA VAL A 29 23.29 1.58 -9.07
C VAL A 29 23.25 0.21 -9.76
N LYS A 30 22.71 0.14 -10.98
CA LYS A 30 22.58 -1.07 -11.82
C LYS A 30 23.90 -1.43 -12.48
N ASN A 31 24.74 -0.44 -12.78
CA ASN A 31 26.03 -0.63 -13.45
C ASN A 31 27.23 -0.73 -12.49
N LYS A 32 27.07 -0.37 -11.20
CA LYS A 32 28.14 -0.40 -10.19
C LYS A 32 27.68 -1.01 -8.86
N ASN A 33 28.42 -2.03 -8.40
CA ASN A 33 28.12 -2.73 -7.14
C ASN A 33 28.20 -1.81 -5.91
N THR A 34 29.12 -0.84 -5.86
CA THR A 34 29.25 0.16 -4.79
C THR A 34 29.31 1.58 -5.37
N LEU A 35 28.74 2.56 -4.66
CA LEU A 35 28.99 3.98 -4.91
C LEU A 35 30.14 4.42 -4.01
N THR A 36 31.11 5.17 -4.54
CA THR A 36 32.11 5.82 -3.69
C THR A 36 31.46 6.92 -2.86
N LYS A 37 32.12 7.37 -1.78
CA LYS A 37 31.67 8.53 -1.00
C LYS A 37 31.46 9.76 -1.89
N GLU A 38 32.36 9.98 -2.85
CA GLU A 38 32.26 11.09 -3.82
C GLU A 38 31.09 10.92 -4.78
N GLU A 39 30.77 9.70 -5.21
CA GLU A 39 29.59 9.43 -6.02
C GLU A 39 28.29 9.64 -5.21
N SER A 40 28.26 9.21 -3.95
CA SER A 40 27.15 9.46 -3.02
C SER A 40 26.95 10.96 -2.75
N ASP A 41 28.03 11.69 -2.48
CA ASP A 41 27.99 13.15 -2.27
C ASP A 41 27.57 13.89 -3.55
N CYS A 42 27.99 13.41 -4.72
CA CYS A 42 27.55 13.92 -6.03
C CYS A 42 26.06 13.64 -6.27
N LEU A 43 25.60 12.43 -5.95
CA LEU A 43 24.20 12.03 -6.04
C LEU A 43 23.33 12.90 -5.14
N ASN A 44 23.72 13.05 -3.88
CA ASN A 44 23.04 13.91 -2.91
C ASN A 44 22.98 15.35 -3.40
N LYS A 45 24.10 15.92 -3.87
CA LYS A 45 24.11 17.26 -4.46
C LYS A 45 23.17 17.39 -5.65
N ARG A 46 23.05 16.35 -6.49
CA ARG A 46 22.16 16.37 -7.65
C ARG A 46 20.70 16.15 -7.31
N ILE A 47 20.39 15.36 -6.28
CA ILE A 47 19.05 15.29 -5.69
C ILE A 47 18.69 16.68 -5.15
N TYR A 48 19.55 17.27 -4.33
CA TYR A 48 19.36 18.64 -3.83
C TYR A 48 19.20 19.65 -4.95
N SER A 49 20.04 19.61 -5.99
CA SER A 49 19.90 20.51 -7.14
C SER A 49 18.65 20.24 -7.98
N ALA A 50 18.19 18.99 -8.09
CA ALA A 50 16.93 18.68 -8.76
C ALA A 50 15.73 19.19 -7.96
N VAL A 51 15.79 19.10 -6.64
CA VAL A 51 14.80 19.71 -5.74
C VAL A 51 14.86 21.23 -5.84
N GLU A 52 16.02 21.86 -5.72
CA GLU A 52 16.20 23.31 -5.93
C GLU A 52 15.76 23.77 -7.33
N LEU A 53 15.90 22.92 -8.36
CA LEU A 53 15.35 23.19 -9.69
C LEU A 53 13.82 23.13 -9.70
N VAL A 54 13.22 22.11 -9.06
CA VAL A 54 11.77 22.04 -8.83
C VAL A 54 11.28 23.35 -8.18
N GLU A 55 12.09 23.94 -7.32
CA GLU A 55 11.84 25.21 -6.63
C GLU A 55 12.07 26.48 -7.47
N SER A 56 13.01 26.50 -8.42
CA SER A 56 13.39 27.70 -9.18
C SER A 56 12.45 27.94 -10.38
N ASN A 57 12.03 29.17 -10.68
CA ASN A 57 11.19 29.46 -11.87
C ASN A 57 11.93 29.30 -13.22
N GLU A 58 13.12 28.69 -13.23
CA GLU A 58 13.95 28.53 -14.42
C GLU A 58 13.54 27.27 -15.20
N ALA A 59 13.31 27.43 -16.50
CA ALA A 59 13.04 26.30 -17.39
C ALA A 59 14.33 25.47 -17.59
N MET A 60 14.20 24.14 -17.57
CA MET A 60 15.32 23.26 -17.88
C MET A 60 15.76 23.47 -19.33
N THR A 61 17.04 23.82 -19.52
CA THR A 61 17.69 23.67 -20.81
C THR A 61 18.21 22.23 -20.92
N SER A 62 17.41 21.34 -21.51
CA SER A 62 17.72 19.93 -21.63
C SER A 62 18.96 19.71 -22.52
N ASN A 63 20.08 19.35 -21.89
CA ASN A 63 21.30 18.88 -22.57
C ASN A 63 21.55 17.39 -22.26
N SER A 64 20.51 16.55 -22.26
CA SER A 64 20.65 15.09 -22.05
C SER A 64 20.38 14.33 -23.35
N SER A 65 21.36 13.55 -23.79
CA SER A 65 21.45 12.89 -25.11
C SER A 65 20.97 11.43 -25.11
N ASN A 66 20.13 11.02 -24.16
CA ASN A 66 19.75 9.61 -23.97
C ASN A 66 18.26 9.35 -24.23
N SER A 67 17.88 9.26 -25.51
CA SER A 67 16.49 9.15 -25.99
C SER A 67 15.69 7.96 -25.40
N LYS A 68 16.35 6.86 -25.04
CA LYS A 68 15.68 5.68 -24.43
C LYS A 68 15.18 5.94 -23.01
N ASN A 69 15.94 6.69 -22.20
CA ASN A 69 15.52 7.01 -20.83
C ASN A 69 14.37 8.03 -20.83
N LEU A 70 14.40 8.95 -21.79
CA LEU A 70 13.33 9.92 -21.99
C LEU A 70 11.99 9.24 -22.33
N ALA A 71 11.99 8.26 -23.24
CA ALA A 71 10.77 7.53 -23.59
C ALA A 71 10.15 6.75 -22.41
N ILE A 72 11.00 6.16 -21.55
CA ILE A 72 10.56 5.46 -20.33
C ILE A 72 9.95 6.47 -19.34
N ASN A 73 10.63 7.60 -19.09
CA ASN A 73 10.12 8.66 -18.22
C ASN A 73 8.79 9.22 -18.70
N ASN A 74 8.68 9.48 -20.00
CA ASN A 74 7.48 10.02 -20.62
C ASN A 74 6.30 9.04 -20.49
N THR A 75 6.55 7.73 -20.65
CA THR A 75 5.53 6.69 -20.43
C THR A 75 5.09 6.62 -18.97
N LEU A 76 6.01 6.77 -18.01
CA LEU A 76 5.69 6.79 -16.58
C LEU A 76 4.87 8.03 -16.20
N MET A 77 5.23 9.20 -16.72
CA MET A 77 4.50 10.45 -16.50
C MET A 77 3.09 10.39 -17.13
N ALA A 78 2.97 9.78 -18.30
CA ALA A 78 1.68 9.49 -18.93
C ALA A 78 0.82 8.58 -18.05
N ARG A 79 1.38 7.48 -17.51
CA ARG A 79 0.69 6.58 -16.58
C ARG A 79 0.21 7.29 -15.32
N GLY A 80 1.09 8.06 -14.66
CA GLY A 80 0.74 8.81 -13.45
C GLY A 80 -0.36 9.85 -13.70
N THR A 81 -0.32 10.53 -14.85
CA THR A 81 -1.38 11.47 -15.25
C THR A 81 -2.71 10.77 -15.50
N LEU A 82 -2.69 9.61 -16.17
CA LEU A 82 -3.89 8.81 -16.41
C LEU A 82 -4.48 8.29 -15.10
N LEU A 83 -3.67 7.78 -14.17
CA LEU A 83 -4.12 7.35 -12.84
C LEU A 83 -4.75 8.50 -12.06
N TRP A 84 -4.11 9.67 -12.07
CA TRP A 84 -4.62 10.86 -11.41
C TRP A 84 -6.01 11.25 -11.93
N ALA A 85 -6.31 11.03 -13.22
CA ALA A 85 -7.62 11.33 -13.79
C ALA A 85 -8.77 10.50 -13.17
N TYR A 86 -8.44 9.38 -12.51
CA TYR A 86 -9.37 8.54 -11.77
C TYR A 86 -9.42 8.84 -10.26
N LEU A 87 -8.53 9.68 -9.72
CA LEU A 87 -8.53 10.12 -8.32
C LEU A 87 -9.89 10.62 -7.80
N PRO A 88 -10.70 11.37 -8.58
CA PRO A 88 -12.04 11.77 -8.16
C PRO A 88 -13.02 10.61 -7.93
N GLN A 89 -12.72 9.42 -8.42
CA GLN A 89 -13.56 8.22 -8.25
C GLN A 89 -13.15 7.40 -7.04
N THR A 90 -12.00 7.69 -6.44
CA THR A 90 -11.42 6.94 -5.32
C THR A 90 -11.47 7.69 -4.00
N MET A 91 -11.41 9.02 -4.04
CA MET A 91 -11.36 9.82 -2.82
C MET A 91 -12.74 9.99 -2.21
N GLY A 92 -12.88 9.64 -0.93
CA GLY A 92 -13.68 10.24 0.15
C GLY A 92 -15.12 10.73 -0.06
N ASP A 93 -15.69 10.73 -1.27
CA ASP A 93 -17.03 11.24 -1.50
C ASP A 93 -18.02 10.36 -0.77
N ILE A 94 -18.76 10.98 0.12
CA ILE A 94 -19.79 10.34 0.90
C ILE A 94 -20.96 9.99 -0.01
N LYS A 95 -21.30 8.70 -0.07
CA LYS A 95 -22.55 8.20 -0.66
C LYS A 95 -23.63 8.05 0.41
N TYR A 96 -23.25 7.62 1.61
CA TYR A 96 -24.14 7.46 2.73
C TYR A 96 -23.41 7.79 4.02
N ASP A 97 -24.06 8.50 4.94
CA ASP A 97 -23.48 8.78 6.25
C ASP A 97 -24.57 8.86 7.31
N SER A 98 -24.62 7.87 8.19
CA SER A 98 -25.42 7.95 9.41
C SER A 98 -24.62 8.48 10.60
N TYR A 99 -23.29 8.47 10.49
CA TYR A 99 -22.41 9.13 11.43
C TYR A 99 -22.45 10.63 11.13
N PRO A 100 -22.63 11.54 12.10
CA PRO A 100 -22.70 12.97 11.80
C PRO A 100 -21.30 13.55 11.58
N SER A 101 -20.59 13.13 10.51
CA SER A 101 -19.21 13.58 10.29
C SER A 101 -19.15 15.07 9.94
N VAL A 102 -18.31 15.81 10.66
CA VAL A 102 -18.08 17.23 10.38
C VAL A 102 -16.86 17.47 9.49
N TYR A 103 -16.03 16.44 9.27
CA TYR A 103 -14.77 16.56 8.52
C TYR A 103 -14.86 16.00 7.11
N LEU A 104 -15.55 14.88 6.89
CA LEU A 104 -15.67 14.28 5.56
C LEU A 104 -16.22 15.25 4.49
N PRO A 105 -17.26 16.06 4.77
CA PRO A 105 -17.77 17.03 3.79
C PRO A 105 -16.79 18.18 3.46
N GLN A 106 -15.72 18.35 4.24
CA GLN A 106 -14.76 19.43 4.05
C GLN A 106 -13.66 19.10 3.05
N PHE A 107 -13.54 17.82 2.67
CA PHE A 107 -12.61 17.40 1.64
C PHE A 107 -13.04 17.95 0.28
N PRO A 108 -12.07 18.37 -0.55
CA PRO A 108 -12.37 18.84 -1.88
C PRO A 108 -13.01 17.72 -2.69
N MET A 109 -14.28 17.87 -3.09
CA MET A 109 -14.88 17.00 -4.09
C MET A 109 -14.29 17.33 -5.45
N PHE A 110 -13.73 16.31 -6.10
CA PHE A 110 -13.12 16.47 -7.41
C PHE A 110 -14.12 16.16 -8.51
N GLN A 111 -14.07 16.92 -9.59
CA GLN A 111 -14.94 16.67 -10.73
C GLN A 111 -14.42 15.49 -11.55
N ARG A 112 -15.24 14.43 -11.68
CA ARG A 112 -14.97 13.30 -12.58
C ARG A 112 -14.86 13.78 -14.03
N LEU A 113 -13.90 13.24 -14.78
CA LEU A 113 -13.79 13.51 -16.21
C LEU A 113 -14.87 12.75 -16.98
N SER A 114 -15.50 13.41 -17.95
CA SER A 114 -16.35 12.73 -18.94
C SER A 114 -15.51 11.96 -19.95
N ALA A 115 -16.14 11.04 -20.71
CA ALA A 115 -15.46 10.32 -21.79
C ALA A 115 -14.78 11.28 -22.80
N SER A 116 -15.46 12.35 -23.20
CA SER A 116 -14.88 13.37 -24.09
C SER A 116 -13.65 14.07 -23.50
N ASN A 117 -13.62 14.26 -22.18
CA ASN A 117 -12.48 14.88 -21.49
C ASN A 117 -11.31 13.90 -21.39
N PHE A 118 -11.58 12.59 -21.31
CA PHE A 118 -10.53 11.56 -21.35
C PHE A 118 -9.85 11.47 -22.72
N ASP A 119 -10.62 11.53 -23.82
CA ASP A 119 -10.04 11.56 -25.16
C ASP A 119 -9.16 12.80 -25.37
N GLN A 120 -9.62 13.95 -24.88
CA GLN A 120 -8.83 15.18 -24.89
C GLN A 120 -7.56 15.04 -24.03
N LEU A 121 -7.67 14.44 -22.84
CA LEU A 121 -6.53 14.18 -21.97
C LEU A 121 -5.48 13.31 -22.67
N LYS A 122 -5.89 12.21 -23.32
CA LYS A 122 -4.97 11.34 -24.08
C LYS A 122 -4.24 12.13 -25.18
N SER A 123 -4.97 12.88 -26.01
CA SER A 123 -4.35 13.73 -27.04
C SER A 123 -3.37 14.75 -26.44
N ASN A 124 -3.67 15.29 -25.26
CA ASN A 124 -2.76 16.22 -24.60
C ASN A 124 -1.53 15.51 -24.01
N ILE A 125 -1.66 14.27 -23.51
CA ILE A 125 -0.56 13.41 -23.06
C ILE A 125 0.35 13.07 -24.24
N GLU A 126 -0.20 12.67 -25.38
CA GLU A 126 0.54 12.39 -26.63
C GLU A 126 1.42 13.60 -27.00
N LYS A 127 0.83 14.79 -27.04
CA LYS A 127 1.53 16.03 -27.39
C LYS A 127 2.55 16.44 -26.35
N LYS A 128 2.20 16.39 -25.05
CA LYS A 128 3.07 16.88 -23.98
C LYS A 128 4.28 15.99 -23.76
N TYR A 129 4.09 14.68 -23.79
CA TYR A 129 5.15 13.71 -23.51
C TYR A 129 5.78 13.14 -24.78
N GLU A 130 5.44 13.70 -25.95
CA GLU A 130 5.96 13.29 -27.26
C GLU A 130 5.81 11.77 -27.49
N LEU A 131 4.67 11.21 -27.08
CA LEU A 131 4.36 9.78 -27.18
C LEU A 131 3.50 9.48 -28.40
N GLU A 132 3.76 8.34 -29.03
CA GLU A 132 2.85 7.81 -30.06
C GLU A 132 1.51 7.43 -29.45
N SER A 133 0.42 7.66 -30.19
CA SER A 133 -0.95 7.37 -29.75
C SER A 133 -1.13 5.94 -29.25
N GLY A 134 -0.58 4.95 -29.97
CA GLY A 134 -0.60 3.54 -29.54
C GLY A 134 0.12 3.27 -28.21
N THR A 135 1.14 4.06 -27.85
CA THR A 135 1.81 3.96 -26.55
C THR A 135 0.92 4.51 -25.43
N VAL A 136 0.21 5.62 -25.67
CA VAL A 136 -0.73 6.20 -24.70
C VAL A 136 -1.93 5.29 -24.50
N ASP A 137 -2.46 4.70 -25.58
CA ASP A 137 -3.56 3.73 -25.48
C ASP A 137 -3.17 2.47 -24.71
N HIS A 138 -2.01 1.86 -25.02
CA HIS A 138 -1.48 0.73 -24.25
C HIS A 138 -1.24 1.08 -22.78
N THR A 139 -0.75 2.29 -22.50
CA THR A 139 -0.57 2.78 -21.13
C THR A 139 -1.92 2.94 -20.43
N HIS A 140 -2.94 3.43 -21.13
CA HIS A 140 -4.28 3.55 -20.59
C HIS A 140 -4.93 2.19 -20.33
N GLU A 141 -4.73 1.19 -21.19
CA GLU A 141 -5.19 -0.19 -20.95
C GLU A 141 -4.58 -0.76 -19.67
N LYS A 142 -3.29 -0.55 -19.43
CA LYS A 142 -2.64 -0.92 -18.15
C LYS A 142 -3.25 -0.19 -16.97
N VAL A 143 -3.55 1.11 -17.11
CA VAL A 143 -4.24 1.88 -16.08
C VAL A 143 -5.63 1.31 -15.80
N LEU A 144 -6.41 0.99 -16.83
CA LEU A 144 -7.73 0.36 -16.71
C LEU A 144 -7.66 -0.99 -15.98
N TYR A 145 -6.62 -1.78 -16.23
CA TYR A 145 -6.37 -3.01 -15.49
C TYR A 145 -6.13 -2.75 -14.00
N ILE A 146 -5.27 -1.79 -13.66
CA ILE A 146 -4.95 -1.42 -12.27
C ILE A 146 -6.21 -0.96 -11.53
N ILE A 147 -7.01 -0.10 -12.16
CA ILE A 147 -8.23 0.46 -11.54
C ILE A 147 -9.46 -0.45 -11.72
N SER A 148 -9.32 -1.67 -12.23
CA SER A 148 -10.48 -2.53 -12.48
C SER A 148 -11.28 -2.79 -11.19
N ASN A 149 -10.61 -2.94 -10.05
CA ASN A 149 -11.25 -3.09 -8.75
C ASN A 149 -11.98 -1.82 -8.27
N LEU A 150 -11.55 -0.62 -8.71
CA LEU A 150 -12.24 0.63 -8.40
C LEU A 150 -13.67 0.64 -8.94
N GLN A 151 -13.87 0.12 -10.15
CA GLN A 151 -15.20 0.05 -10.76
C GLN A 151 -16.11 -0.90 -9.98
N VAL A 152 -15.55 -2.03 -9.54
CA VAL A 152 -16.24 -3.00 -8.68
C VAL A 152 -16.62 -2.34 -7.35
N LYS A 153 -15.67 -1.70 -6.65
CA LYS A 153 -15.91 -0.99 -5.39
C LYS A 153 -17.01 0.06 -5.54
N ASN A 154 -16.95 0.88 -6.59
CA ASN A 154 -17.99 1.88 -6.87
C ASN A 154 -19.38 1.27 -7.07
N GLY A 155 -19.49 0.19 -7.85
CA GLY A 155 -20.77 -0.49 -8.06
C GLY A 155 -21.32 -1.13 -6.77
N ILE A 156 -20.45 -1.67 -5.92
CA ILE A 156 -20.85 -2.20 -4.61
C ILE A 156 -21.35 -1.08 -3.69
N THR A 157 -20.64 0.05 -3.62
CA THR A 157 -21.05 1.16 -2.75
C THR A 157 -22.32 1.84 -3.26
N ASP A 158 -22.51 1.95 -4.58
CA ASP A 158 -23.78 2.40 -5.21
C ASP A 158 -24.94 1.46 -4.84
N TYR A 159 -24.71 0.14 -4.88
CA TYR A 159 -25.71 -0.85 -4.48
C TYR A 159 -26.14 -0.66 -3.01
N PHE A 160 -25.19 -0.49 -2.10
CA PHE A 160 -25.50 -0.32 -0.68
C PHE A 160 -26.14 1.03 -0.37
N GLU A 161 -25.70 2.12 -0.98
CA GLU A 161 -26.35 3.44 -0.89
C GLU A 161 -27.84 3.32 -1.28
N LYS A 162 -28.13 2.66 -2.40
CA LYS A 162 -29.49 2.42 -2.90
C LYS A 162 -30.30 1.58 -1.91
N LYS A 163 -29.74 0.51 -1.35
CA LYS A 163 -30.44 -0.37 -0.40
C LYS A 163 -30.74 0.33 0.93
N LEU A 164 -29.79 1.08 1.47
CA LEU A 164 -29.98 1.89 2.68
C LEU A 164 -31.05 2.97 2.45
N SER A 165 -31.01 3.64 1.31
CA SER A 165 -32.05 4.61 0.89
C SER A 165 -33.44 3.98 0.73
N GLN A 166 -33.50 2.68 0.42
CA GLN A 166 -34.74 1.89 0.32
C GLN A 166 -35.19 1.30 1.67
N GLY A 167 -34.50 1.61 2.77
CA GLY A 167 -34.90 1.21 4.12
C GLY A 167 -34.21 -0.04 4.67
N MET A 168 -33.16 -0.54 4.02
CA MET A 168 -32.26 -1.51 4.67
C MET A 168 -31.67 -0.87 5.93
N SER A 169 -31.71 -1.58 7.05
CA SER A 169 -31.11 -1.11 8.31
C SER A 169 -29.61 -1.37 8.36
N HIS A 170 -28.88 -0.61 9.18
CA HIS A 170 -27.43 -0.80 9.34
C HIS A 170 -27.07 -2.19 9.87
N CYS A 171 -27.89 -2.74 10.78
CA CYS A 171 -27.67 -4.09 11.29
C CYS A 171 -27.96 -5.17 10.25
N GLU A 172 -28.91 -4.96 9.35
CA GLU A 172 -29.13 -5.88 8.22
C GLU A 172 -27.93 -5.88 7.27
N LEU A 173 -27.41 -4.70 6.92
CA LEU A 173 -26.21 -4.57 6.11
C LEU A 173 -25.00 -5.27 6.77
N PHE A 174 -24.75 -4.93 8.03
CA PHE A 174 -23.65 -5.51 8.81
C PHE A 174 -23.79 -7.04 8.93
N TYR A 175 -24.98 -7.54 9.22
CA TYR A 175 -25.25 -8.97 9.28
C TYR A 175 -25.00 -9.65 7.94
N SER A 176 -25.43 -9.03 6.83
CA SER A 176 -25.27 -9.60 5.49
C SER A 176 -23.80 -9.69 5.08
N LEU A 177 -22.96 -8.77 5.54
CA LEU A 177 -21.53 -8.76 5.24
C LEU A 177 -20.68 -9.60 6.19
N THR A 178 -21.10 -9.76 7.44
CA THR A 178 -20.28 -10.38 8.48
C THR A 178 -20.82 -11.71 9.00
N GLY A 179 -22.11 -11.99 8.81
CA GLY A 179 -22.81 -13.10 9.45
C GLY A 179 -23.09 -12.87 10.96
N TYR A 180 -22.69 -11.73 11.55
CA TYR A 180 -22.89 -11.43 12.96
C TYR A 180 -24.13 -10.57 13.19
N LYS A 181 -25.11 -11.13 13.89
CA LYS A 181 -26.37 -10.42 14.17
C LYS A 181 -26.23 -9.52 15.40
N LEU A 182 -26.60 -8.25 15.23
CA LEU A 182 -26.75 -7.29 16.32
C LEU A 182 -28.25 -7.12 16.62
N GLN A 183 -28.59 -7.02 17.91
CA GLN A 183 -29.97 -6.85 18.37
C GLN A 183 -30.38 -5.37 18.44
N ASN A 184 -29.42 -4.47 18.67
CA ASN A 184 -29.68 -3.04 18.83
C ASN A 184 -29.14 -2.24 17.64
N ASN A 185 -30.06 -1.75 16.81
CA ASN A 185 -29.77 -0.94 15.62
C ASN A 185 -29.10 0.41 15.90
N LYS A 186 -29.06 0.87 17.16
CA LYS A 186 -28.38 2.11 17.56
C LYS A 186 -26.92 1.92 17.95
N LEU A 187 -26.40 0.69 17.86
CA LEU A 187 -25.00 0.41 18.22
C LEU A 187 -24.02 0.69 17.09
N ILE A 188 -24.53 0.84 15.85
CA ILE A 188 -23.72 0.88 14.65
C ILE A 188 -24.20 2.02 13.73
N ASP A 189 -23.25 2.89 13.43
CA ASP A 189 -23.37 3.86 12.34
C ASP A 189 -22.63 3.34 11.11
N VAL A 190 -23.13 3.74 9.95
CA VAL A 190 -22.56 3.35 8.66
C VAL A 190 -22.21 4.60 7.89
N THR A 191 -20.97 4.63 7.42
CA THR A 191 -20.48 5.64 6.47
C THR A 191 -19.99 4.90 5.23
N ILE A 192 -20.55 5.22 4.07
CA ILE A 192 -20.16 4.67 2.77
C ILE A 192 -19.55 5.79 1.94
N THR A 193 -18.32 5.56 1.47
CA THR A 193 -17.67 6.43 0.50
C THR A 193 -17.73 5.81 -0.91
N ASN A 194 -17.06 6.41 -1.89
CA ASN A 194 -16.91 5.78 -3.21
C ASN A 194 -16.34 4.36 -3.14
N THR A 195 -15.43 4.09 -2.20
CA THR A 195 -14.61 2.87 -2.22
C THR A 195 -14.61 2.06 -0.93
N ASN A 196 -15.10 2.61 0.18
CA ASN A 196 -15.01 1.99 1.50
C ASN A 196 -16.37 2.04 2.23
N ILE A 197 -16.59 1.08 3.12
CA ILE A 197 -17.74 0.95 4.00
C ILE A 197 -17.20 0.92 5.43
N PHE A 198 -17.55 1.92 6.22
CA PHE A 198 -17.16 2.01 7.62
C PHE A 198 -18.33 1.68 8.53
N PHE A 199 -18.09 0.76 9.44
CA PHE A 199 -19.00 0.41 10.52
C PHE A 199 -18.46 0.98 11.83
N SER A 200 -19.08 2.06 12.29
CA SER A 200 -18.67 2.79 13.49
C SER A 200 -19.50 2.38 14.69
N PHE A 201 -18.85 1.90 15.76
CA PHE A 201 -19.52 1.36 16.92
C PHE A 201 -19.39 2.24 18.17
N VAL A 202 -20.50 2.37 18.91
CA VAL A 202 -20.51 3.09 20.19
C VAL A 202 -19.94 2.18 21.31
N PHE A 203 -18.62 2.18 21.51
CA PHE A 203 -17.95 1.46 22.62
C PHE A 203 -17.02 2.37 23.45
N GLU A 204 -16.82 2.02 24.73
CA GLU A 204 -15.79 2.62 25.59
C GLU A 204 -14.51 1.75 25.56
N GLU A 205 -13.36 2.42 25.44
CA GLU A 205 -12.05 1.97 24.93
C GLU A 205 -11.36 0.79 25.66
N LYS A 206 -11.87 0.30 26.79
CA LYS A 206 -11.21 -0.74 27.59
C LYS A 206 -11.92 -2.08 27.51
N VAL A 207 -11.63 -2.83 26.44
CA VAL A 207 -12.05 -4.24 26.27
C VAL A 207 -11.46 -5.14 27.38
N SER A 208 -10.39 -4.69 28.04
CA SER A 208 -9.68 -5.41 29.11
C SER A 208 -10.37 -5.38 30.49
N GLY A 209 -11.56 -4.78 30.63
CA GLY A 209 -12.31 -4.86 31.89
C GLY A 209 -13.78 -4.51 31.78
N GLY A 210 -14.63 -5.50 31.46
CA GLY A 210 -16.06 -5.64 31.85
C GLY A 210 -17.09 -4.53 31.56
N GLU A 211 -16.70 -3.26 31.45
CA GLU A 211 -17.55 -2.07 31.51
C GLU A 211 -17.77 -1.43 30.13
N ALA A 212 -16.92 -1.72 29.14
CA ALA A 212 -16.89 -1.19 27.76
C ALA A 212 -18.20 -1.27 26.95
N PHE A 213 -19.18 -1.96 27.50
CA PHE A 213 -20.41 -2.31 26.84
C PHE A 213 -21.64 -2.12 27.71
N SER A 214 -21.54 -1.46 28.86
CA SER A 214 -22.58 -1.38 29.93
C SER A 214 -24.03 -1.21 29.42
N HIS A 215 -24.23 -0.52 28.29
CA HIS A 215 -25.54 -0.26 27.65
C HIS A 215 -25.97 -1.24 26.53
N SER A 216 -25.12 -2.16 26.09
CA SER A 216 -25.44 -3.18 25.08
C SER A 216 -25.77 -4.54 25.73
N SER A 217 -26.60 -5.32 25.04
CA SER A 217 -26.97 -6.67 25.50
C SER A 217 -25.73 -7.58 25.53
N LEU A 218 -25.64 -8.51 26.49
CA LEU A 218 -24.53 -9.48 26.57
C LEU A 218 -24.32 -10.24 25.23
N SER A 219 -25.40 -10.45 24.47
CA SER A 219 -25.36 -11.07 23.15
C SER A 219 -24.59 -10.22 22.13
N ASP A 220 -24.86 -8.91 22.08
CA ASP A 220 -24.19 -8.01 21.13
C ASP A 220 -22.69 -7.92 21.43
N ARG A 221 -22.33 -7.83 22.73
CA ARG A 221 -20.92 -7.84 23.16
C ARG A 221 -20.19 -9.08 22.71
N SER A 222 -20.84 -10.24 22.90
CA SER A 222 -20.26 -11.53 22.54
C SER A 222 -20.07 -11.66 21.03
N ASN A 223 -21.04 -11.20 20.24
CA ASN A 223 -20.98 -11.28 18.78
C ASN A 223 -19.88 -10.37 18.20
N VAL A 224 -19.80 -9.12 18.67
CA VAL A 224 -18.73 -8.20 18.25
C VAL A 224 -17.37 -8.74 18.68
N LYS A 225 -17.22 -9.22 19.92
CA LYS A 225 -15.96 -9.83 20.38
C LYS A 225 -15.58 -11.06 19.55
N CYS A 226 -16.55 -11.87 19.14
CA CYS A 226 -16.32 -13.01 18.26
C CYS A 226 -15.82 -12.55 16.89
N LEU A 227 -16.47 -11.56 16.27
CA LEU A 227 -16.03 -10.97 15.02
C LEU A 227 -14.59 -10.44 15.13
N ILE A 228 -14.27 -9.65 16.16
CA ILE A 228 -12.91 -9.11 16.39
C ILE A 228 -11.88 -10.25 16.47
N ASN A 229 -12.22 -11.38 17.08
CA ASN A 229 -11.32 -12.53 17.15
C ASN A 229 -11.10 -13.23 15.80
N THR A 230 -11.98 -13.06 14.81
CA THR A 230 -11.79 -13.58 13.45
C THR A 230 -10.89 -12.69 12.58
N LEU A 231 -10.62 -11.46 13.02
CA LEU A 231 -9.75 -10.53 12.28
C LEU A 231 -8.30 -10.98 12.47
N LYS A 232 -7.62 -11.30 11.36
CA LYS A 232 -6.17 -11.53 11.37
C LYS A 232 -5.44 -10.19 11.47
N LEU A 233 -5.35 -9.67 12.69
CA LEU A 233 -4.57 -8.46 13.01
C LEU A 233 -3.08 -8.81 13.15
N GLU A 234 -2.21 -7.88 12.78
CA GLU A 234 -0.74 -8.06 12.74
C GLU A 234 -0.16 -8.28 14.14
N ALA A 235 -0.79 -7.75 15.20
CA ALA A 235 -0.41 -8.04 16.58
C ALA A 235 -1.60 -8.30 17.51
N SER A 236 -1.39 -9.17 18.50
CA SER A 236 -2.41 -9.48 19.52
C SER A 236 -2.82 -8.27 20.37
N HIS A 237 -2.01 -7.21 20.44
CA HIS A 237 -2.31 -5.96 21.14
C HIS A 237 -3.05 -4.93 20.27
N GLU A 238 -3.07 -5.07 18.94
CA GLU A 238 -3.98 -4.29 18.08
C GLU A 238 -5.45 -4.65 18.32
N ARG A 239 -5.70 -5.84 18.91
CA ARG A 239 -7.01 -6.21 19.47
C ARG A 239 -7.40 -5.34 20.67
N GLU A 240 -6.43 -4.73 21.36
CA GLU A 240 -6.64 -3.88 22.53
C GLU A 240 -6.85 -2.42 22.16
N CYS A 241 -6.38 -1.98 20.99
CA CYS A 241 -6.53 -0.63 20.44
C CYS A 241 -7.20 -0.69 19.06
N PHE A 242 -8.52 -0.81 19.04
CA PHE A 242 -9.34 -0.86 17.82
C PHE A 242 -9.15 0.44 17.02
N PRO A 243 -8.78 0.37 15.72
CA PRO A 243 -9.65 -0.23 14.72
C PRO A 243 -8.99 -1.28 13.83
N ALA A 244 -9.81 -2.20 13.35
CA ALA A 244 -9.36 -3.29 12.53
C ALA A 244 -9.31 -2.90 11.05
N VAL A 245 -8.09 -2.75 10.54
CA VAL A 245 -7.74 -2.94 9.12
C VAL A 245 -7.11 -4.35 9.05
N GLY A 246 -7.82 -5.32 8.48
CA GLY A 246 -7.32 -6.68 8.37
C GLY A 246 -8.26 -7.55 7.58
N LYS A 247 -7.71 -8.52 6.83
CA LYS A 247 -8.50 -9.42 6.00
C LYS A 247 -9.46 -10.23 6.86
N TRP A 248 -10.75 -10.10 6.57
CA TRP A 248 -11.83 -10.87 7.16
C TRP A 248 -11.76 -12.32 6.65
N ASN A 249 -11.06 -13.20 7.36
CA ASN A 249 -10.74 -14.54 6.85
C ASN A 249 -11.85 -15.58 7.06
N ASP A 250 -12.77 -15.35 8.00
CA ASP A 250 -13.79 -16.33 8.42
C ASP A 250 -15.21 -15.73 8.44
N LEU A 251 -15.53 -14.85 7.49
CA LEU A 251 -16.90 -14.31 7.41
C LEU A 251 -17.82 -15.18 6.59
N HIS A 252 -19.04 -15.29 7.10
CA HIS A 252 -20.16 -15.87 6.40
C HIS A 252 -20.98 -14.74 5.79
N MET A 253 -20.52 -14.21 4.66
CA MET A 253 -21.32 -13.30 3.83
C MET A 253 -22.59 -14.01 3.38
N ASP A 254 -23.71 -13.30 3.38
CA ASP A 254 -24.99 -13.84 2.95
C ASP A 254 -24.94 -14.19 1.44
N GLU A 255 -25.27 -15.44 1.12
CA GLU A 255 -25.33 -15.97 -0.24
C GLU A 255 -26.24 -15.12 -1.14
N GLN A 256 -27.38 -14.69 -0.61
CA GLN A 256 -28.34 -13.88 -1.37
C GLN A 256 -27.78 -12.48 -1.66
N LEU A 257 -27.03 -11.89 -0.71
CA LEU A 257 -26.35 -10.63 -0.94
C LEU A 257 -25.33 -10.75 -2.07
N LEU A 258 -24.54 -11.82 -2.10
CA LEU A 258 -23.51 -12.04 -3.12
C LEU A 258 -24.13 -12.24 -4.51
N ASP A 259 -25.24 -12.98 -4.60
CA ASP A 259 -25.99 -13.17 -5.84
C ASP A 259 -26.61 -11.84 -6.33
N ASP A 260 -27.22 -11.06 -5.42
CA ASP A 260 -27.80 -9.75 -5.73
C ASP A 260 -26.73 -8.76 -6.21
N LEU A 261 -25.57 -8.71 -5.54
CA LEU A 261 -24.43 -7.87 -5.92
C LEU A 261 -23.85 -8.29 -7.28
N THR A 262 -23.63 -9.58 -7.50
CA THR A 262 -23.15 -10.10 -8.79
C THR A 262 -24.11 -9.71 -9.92
N LYS A 263 -25.42 -9.85 -9.69
CA LYS A 263 -26.45 -9.44 -10.64
C LYS A 263 -26.42 -7.94 -10.88
N HIS A 264 -26.31 -7.13 -9.82
CA HIS A 264 -26.25 -5.67 -9.93
C HIS A 264 -25.03 -5.22 -10.74
N LEU A 265 -23.84 -5.72 -10.40
CA LEU A 265 -22.60 -5.42 -11.09
C LEU A 265 -22.68 -5.80 -12.57
N ASN A 266 -23.22 -6.97 -12.90
CA ASN A 266 -23.35 -7.42 -14.29
C ASN A 266 -24.39 -6.59 -15.07
N GLN A 267 -25.59 -6.40 -14.51
CA GLN A 267 -26.74 -5.86 -15.26
C GLN A 267 -26.83 -4.34 -15.23
N GLU A 268 -26.47 -3.70 -14.11
CA GLU A 268 -26.55 -2.25 -13.94
C GLU A 268 -25.20 -1.57 -14.20
N CYS A 269 -24.09 -2.21 -13.85
CA CYS A 269 -22.74 -1.63 -14.01
C CYS A 269 -21.96 -2.17 -15.23
N ASN A 270 -22.43 -3.23 -15.88
CA ASN A 270 -21.72 -3.92 -16.97
C ASN A 270 -20.32 -4.42 -16.55
N ILE A 271 -20.22 -4.97 -15.34
CA ILE A 271 -19.00 -5.52 -14.74
C ILE A 271 -19.20 -7.01 -14.52
N GLU A 272 -18.40 -7.83 -15.21
CA GLU A 272 -18.33 -9.27 -14.95
C GLU A 272 -17.32 -9.53 -13.85
N ILE A 273 -17.78 -10.17 -12.76
CA ILE A 273 -16.93 -10.54 -11.63
C ILE A 273 -17.26 -11.96 -11.19
N ASN A 274 -16.23 -12.72 -10.85
CA ASN A 274 -16.43 -14.02 -10.23
C ASN A 274 -16.64 -13.87 -8.72
N ARG A 275 -17.23 -14.89 -8.11
CA ARG A 275 -17.60 -14.85 -6.71
C ARG A 275 -16.44 -14.63 -5.74
N SER A 276 -15.32 -15.31 -5.96
CA SER A 276 -14.13 -15.19 -5.11
C SER A 276 -13.53 -13.78 -5.15
N ALA A 277 -13.54 -13.13 -6.31
CA ALA A 277 -13.10 -11.75 -6.46
C ALA A 277 -14.05 -10.79 -5.73
N LEU A 278 -15.38 -10.98 -5.85
CA LEU A 278 -16.37 -10.17 -5.13
C LEU A 278 -16.22 -10.26 -3.61
N GLU A 279 -16.09 -11.48 -3.07
CA GLU A 279 -15.86 -11.71 -1.64
C GLU A 279 -14.54 -11.07 -1.17
N GLY A 280 -13.49 -11.16 -1.99
CA GLY A 280 -12.21 -10.49 -1.77
C GLY A 280 -12.36 -8.96 -1.68
N THR A 281 -13.04 -8.34 -2.64
CA THR A 281 -13.27 -6.88 -2.68
C THR A 281 -14.15 -6.40 -1.53
N LEU A 282 -15.16 -7.18 -1.13
CA LEU A 282 -16.02 -6.83 0.02
C LEU A 282 -15.23 -6.84 1.34
N THR A 283 -14.29 -7.78 1.46
CA THR A 283 -13.42 -7.92 2.63
C THR A 283 -12.46 -6.74 2.80
N THR A 284 -11.95 -6.20 1.69
CA THR A 284 -10.99 -5.09 1.71
C THR A 284 -11.65 -3.73 1.80
N MET A 285 -12.93 -3.59 1.42
CA MET A 285 -13.63 -2.31 1.54
C MET A 285 -14.26 -2.06 2.90
N SER A 286 -14.36 -3.07 3.78
CA SER A 286 -15.17 -3.00 5.00
C SER A 286 -14.31 -2.79 6.25
N TYR A 287 -14.57 -1.72 6.99
CA TYR A 287 -13.79 -1.29 8.15
C TYR A 287 -14.65 -1.30 9.41
N LEU A 288 -14.06 -1.70 10.53
CA LEU A 288 -14.72 -1.67 11.83
C LEU A 288 -14.01 -0.65 12.74
N LEU A 289 -14.72 0.40 13.14
CA LEU A 289 -14.15 1.53 13.87
C LEU A 289 -14.87 1.78 15.21
N PRO A 290 -14.17 2.23 16.27
CA PRO A 290 -14.83 2.87 17.40
C PRO A 290 -15.38 4.23 16.98
N HIS A 291 -16.59 4.56 17.43
CA HIS A 291 -17.26 5.82 17.12
C HIS A 291 -16.42 7.05 17.53
N LYS A 292 -15.70 6.96 18.65
CA LYS A 292 -14.84 8.05 19.15
C LYS A 292 -13.61 8.32 18.27
N ASP A 293 -13.18 7.33 17.49
CA ASP A 293 -12.00 7.41 16.63
C ASP A 293 -12.41 7.49 15.15
N ALA A 294 -13.69 7.32 14.81
CA ALA A 294 -14.18 7.21 13.44
C ALA A 294 -13.71 8.35 12.52
N GLU A 295 -13.83 9.60 12.97
CA GLU A 295 -13.42 10.80 12.20
C GLU A 295 -11.94 10.79 11.81
N ARG A 296 -11.09 10.20 12.65
CA ARG A 296 -9.66 10.08 12.41
C ARG A 296 -9.38 9.18 11.20
N PHE A 297 -10.04 8.02 11.16
CA PHE A 297 -9.92 7.04 10.07
C PHE A 297 -10.66 7.48 8.81
N PHE A 298 -11.73 8.27 8.94
CA PHE A 298 -12.38 8.87 7.78
C PHE A 298 -11.45 9.81 7.01
N VAL A 299 -10.69 10.62 7.72
CA VAL A 299 -9.69 11.52 7.12
C VAL A 299 -8.52 10.71 6.57
N HIS A 300 -7.96 9.82 7.37
CA HIS A 300 -6.73 9.10 7.06
C HIS A 300 -6.95 8.02 5.99
N ASP A 301 -7.93 7.15 6.17
CA ASP A 301 -8.15 6.01 5.27
C ASP A 301 -8.99 6.40 4.06
N ALA A 302 -10.13 7.07 4.27
CA ALA A 302 -11.05 7.35 3.16
C ALA A 302 -10.48 8.38 2.15
N CYS A 303 -9.57 9.24 2.60
CA CYS A 303 -8.96 10.27 1.77
C CYS A 303 -7.45 10.07 1.56
N GLY A 304 -6.75 9.41 2.49
CA GLY A 304 -5.33 9.08 2.35
C GLY A 304 -5.09 7.74 1.67
N HIS A 305 -5.71 6.64 2.15
CA HIS A 305 -5.46 5.29 1.62
C HIS A 305 -6.37 4.87 0.46
N SER A 306 -7.62 5.31 0.38
CA SER A 306 -8.57 4.82 -0.63
C SER A 306 -8.06 4.94 -2.07
N TRP A 307 -7.39 6.04 -2.41
CA TRP A 307 -6.81 6.20 -3.74
C TRP A 307 -5.57 5.35 -3.95
N GLN A 308 -4.79 5.08 -2.89
CA GLN A 308 -3.65 4.18 -2.97
C GLN A 308 -4.14 2.76 -3.25
N GLU A 309 -5.12 2.29 -2.49
CA GLU A 309 -5.75 0.99 -2.69
C GLU A 309 -6.31 0.82 -4.10
N CYS A 310 -6.91 1.87 -4.66
CA CYS A 310 -7.66 1.78 -5.91
C CYS A 310 -6.87 2.16 -7.17
N LEU A 311 -5.82 2.98 -7.05
CA LEU A 311 -5.01 3.46 -8.19
C LEU A 311 -3.63 2.82 -8.26
N CYS A 312 -3.27 2.03 -7.26
CA CYS A 312 -1.99 1.33 -7.20
C CYS A 312 -2.25 -0.12 -6.79
N GLU A 313 -1.27 -1.00 -6.97
CA GLU A 313 -1.37 -2.41 -6.55
C GLU A 313 -1.33 -2.61 -5.01
N PHE A 314 -1.66 -1.57 -4.22
CA PHE A 314 -1.50 -1.55 -2.76
C PHE A 314 -2.48 -2.46 -2.04
N GLU A 315 -3.75 -2.54 -2.45
CA GLU A 315 -4.77 -3.35 -1.77
C GLU A 315 -4.36 -4.83 -1.67
N HIS A 316 -3.75 -5.35 -2.74
CA HIS A 316 -3.22 -6.71 -2.75
C HIS A 316 -1.99 -6.85 -1.86
N LEU A 317 -1.07 -5.88 -1.86
CA LEU A 317 0.13 -5.90 -1.01
C LEU A 317 -0.21 -5.82 0.48
N TYR A 318 -1.17 -4.97 0.88
CA TYR A 318 -1.61 -4.85 2.27
C TYR A 318 -2.20 -6.16 2.80
N SER A 319 -2.82 -6.98 1.94
CA SER A 319 -3.34 -8.29 2.33
C SER A 319 -2.24 -9.26 2.81
N HIS A 320 -0.99 -8.99 2.47
CA HIS A 320 0.18 -9.78 2.90
C HIS A 320 0.87 -9.23 4.17
N LEU A 321 0.41 -8.12 4.75
CA LEU A 321 1.06 -7.56 5.94
C LEU A 321 1.00 -8.51 7.15
N ALA A 322 -0.12 -9.22 7.32
CA ALA A 322 -0.27 -10.25 8.34
C ALA A 322 0.64 -11.47 8.10
N GLU A 323 1.15 -11.66 6.88
CA GLU A 323 2.03 -12.76 6.50
C GLU A 323 3.52 -12.41 6.67
N LEU A 324 3.85 -11.14 6.94
CA LEU A 324 5.26 -10.71 7.10
C LEU A 324 5.97 -11.46 8.23
N ILE A 325 5.23 -11.84 9.27
CA ILE A 325 5.75 -12.60 10.42
C ILE A 325 6.01 -14.07 10.10
N GLU A 326 5.42 -14.58 9.02
CA GLU A 326 5.48 -15.99 8.65
C GLU A 326 6.72 -16.27 7.79
N PRO A 327 7.44 -17.38 8.01
CA PRO A 327 8.56 -17.73 7.14
C PRO A 327 8.05 -18.32 5.82
N CYS A 328 8.95 -18.50 4.85
CA CYS A 328 8.65 -18.97 3.50
C CYS A 328 7.81 -20.26 3.50
N PRO A 329 6.57 -20.26 2.98
CA PRO A 329 5.68 -21.42 3.05
C PRO A 329 6.33 -22.70 2.52
N LEU A 330 6.11 -23.82 3.22
CA LEU A 330 6.65 -25.13 2.85
C LEU A 330 6.26 -25.57 1.42
N SER A 331 5.11 -25.13 0.91
CA SER A 331 4.69 -25.37 -0.48
C SER A 331 5.65 -24.77 -1.51
N ARG A 332 6.25 -23.60 -1.24
CA ARG A 332 7.23 -22.99 -2.15
C ARG A 332 8.53 -23.79 -2.20
N TYR A 333 8.92 -24.41 -1.09
CA TYR A 333 10.02 -25.38 -1.08
C TYR A 333 9.68 -26.63 -1.87
N GLU A 334 8.46 -27.14 -1.74
CA GLU A 334 8.00 -28.31 -2.51
C GLU A 334 8.08 -28.05 -4.02
N ASP A 335 7.67 -26.87 -4.49
CA ASP A 335 7.79 -26.46 -5.90
C ASP A 335 9.27 -26.35 -6.34
N ALA A 336 10.13 -25.77 -5.51
CA ALA A 336 11.57 -25.64 -5.77
C ALA A 336 12.29 -27.00 -5.85
N ILE A 337 11.88 -27.95 -5.00
CA ILE A 337 12.43 -29.31 -4.93
C ILE A 337 11.91 -30.16 -6.11
N SER A 338 10.60 -30.13 -6.37
CA SER A 338 9.95 -30.96 -7.40
C SER A 338 10.36 -30.62 -8.82
N SER A 339 10.76 -29.37 -9.06
CA SER A 339 11.25 -28.89 -10.36
C SER A 339 12.68 -29.32 -10.71
N SER A 340 13.36 -30.04 -9.81
CA SER A 340 14.79 -30.35 -9.94
C SER A 340 15.12 -31.84 -9.85
N SER A 341 16.09 -32.27 -10.67
CA SER A 341 16.54 -33.66 -10.74
C SER A 341 17.90 -33.92 -10.08
N SER A 342 18.55 -32.88 -9.53
CA SER A 342 19.86 -33.01 -8.87
C SER A 342 19.96 -32.13 -7.63
N GLU A 343 20.77 -32.56 -6.66
CA GLU A 343 20.92 -31.91 -5.36
C GLU A 343 21.45 -30.47 -5.44
N SER A 344 22.37 -30.20 -6.36
CA SER A 344 22.86 -28.84 -6.60
C SER A 344 21.74 -27.93 -7.11
N LYS A 345 20.89 -28.41 -8.02
CA LYS A 345 19.78 -27.63 -8.53
C LYS A 345 18.68 -27.43 -7.49
N ILE A 346 18.41 -28.43 -6.65
CA ILE A 346 17.51 -28.29 -5.51
C ILE A 346 17.99 -27.17 -4.58
N LEU A 347 19.28 -27.18 -4.22
CA LEU A 347 19.85 -26.15 -3.36
C LEU A 347 19.73 -24.75 -4.01
N ASP A 348 20.07 -24.61 -5.29
CA ASP A 348 20.02 -23.32 -5.99
C ASP A 348 18.57 -22.83 -6.18
N ASN A 349 17.62 -23.72 -6.48
CA ASN A 349 16.20 -23.37 -6.54
C ASN A 349 15.67 -22.90 -5.18
N CYS A 350 15.96 -23.63 -4.10
CA CYS A 350 15.54 -23.23 -2.76
C CYS A 350 16.11 -21.86 -2.35
N LYS A 351 17.37 -21.56 -2.72
CA LYS A 351 17.96 -20.24 -2.51
C LYS A 351 17.22 -19.14 -3.28
N THR A 352 16.94 -19.38 -4.56
CA THR A 352 16.19 -18.43 -5.40
C THR A 352 14.80 -18.18 -4.81
N THR A 353 14.09 -19.25 -4.42
CA THR A 353 12.78 -19.15 -3.76
C THR A 353 12.84 -18.32 -2.47
N LEU A 354 13.86 -18.51 -1.65
CA LEU A 354 14.06 -17.72 -0.43
C LEU A 354 14.35 -16.25 -0.73
N ILE A 355 15.19 -15.96 -1.73
CA ILE A 355 15.44 -14.58 -2.17
C ILE A 355 14.14 -13.93 -2.66
N GLU A 356 13.40 -14.60 -3.54
CA GLU A 356 12.15 -14.10 -4.11
C GLU A 356 11.09 -13.88 -3.03
N TYR A 357 10.96 -14.80 -2.08
CA TYR A 357 10.02 -14.68 -0.97
C TYR A 357 10.33 -13.45 -0.10
N TYR A 358 11.55 -13.34 0.41
CA TYR A 358 11.89 -12.22 1.30
C TYR A 358 12.01 -10.89 0.55
N ALA A 359 12.33 -10.89 -0.75
CA ALA A 359 12.24 -9.70 -1.57
C ALA A 359 10.80 -9.21 -1.74
N PHE A 360 9.86 -10.14 -1.91
CA PHE A 360 8.44 -9.82 -1.92
C PHE A 360 7.99 -9.26 -0.57
N GLN A 361 8.39 -9.86 0.55
CA GLN A 361 8.05 -9.37 1.89
C GLN A 361 8.58 -7.93 2.10
N VAL A 362 9.83 -7.63 1.72
CA VAL A 362 10.37 -6.26 1.79
C VAL A 362 9.62 -5.28 0.88
N ASN A 363 9.16 -5.74 -0.28
CA ASN A 363 8.33 -4.92 -1.18
C ASN A 363 6.99 -4.58 -0.52
N VAL A 364 6.33 -5.54 0.13
CA VAL A 364 5.10 -5.31 0.90
C VAL A 364 5.34 -4.26 1.98
N VAL A 365 6.37 -4.41 2.81
CA VAL A 365 6.72 -3.45 3.87
C VAL A 365 6.98 -2.05 3.33
N THR A 366 7.81 -1.94 2.29
CA THR A 366 8.19 -0.63 1.73
C THR A 366 6.98 0.09 1.15
N ASN A 367 6.07 -0.66 0.50
CA ASN A 367 4.82 -0.12 -0.01
C ASN A 367 3.93 0.37 1.14
N ALA A 368 3.74 -0.41 2.20
CA ALA A 368 2.96 0.03 3.36
C ALA A 368 3.51 1.33 3.98
N ILE A 369 4.83 1.41 4.22
CA ILE A 369 5.44 2.63 4.78
C ILE A 369 5.25 3.85 3.87
N LEU A 370 5.41 3.68 2.54
CA LEU A 370 5.16 4.76 1.59
C LEU A 370 3.69 5.20 1.58
N SER A 371 2.78 4.25 1.75
CA SER A 371 1.35 4.50 1.87
C SER A 371 1.00 5.33 3.11
N GLU A 372 1.48 4.94 4.28
CA GLU A 372 1.29 5.70 5.54
C GLU A 372 1.83 7.13 5.43
N TYR A 373 3.08 7.28 4.99
CA TYR A 373 3.72 8.58 4.81
C TYR A 373 2.89 9.51 3.91
N THR A 374 2.28 8.92 2.88
CA THR A 374 1.48 9.65 1.92
C THR A 374 0.10 10.02 2.48
N ALA A 375 -0.54 9.14 3.25
CA ALA A 375 -1.80 9.42 3.93
C ALA A 375 -1.62 10.54 4.96
N ASP A 376 -0.56 10.48 5.75
CA ASP A 376 -0.12 11.51 6.69
C ASP A 376 0.05 12.88 6.03
N ALA A 377 0.69 12.92 4.86
CA ALA A 377 0.89 14.18 4.14
C ALA A 377 -0.44 14.81 3.64
N ILE A 378 -1.42 13.99 3.25
CA ILE A 378 -2.76 14.47 2.88
C ILE A 378 -3.50 15.02 4.11
N GLU A 379 -3.40 14.32 5.23
CA GLU A 379 -3.99 14.74 6.51
C GLU A 379 -3.43 16.10 6.95
N TYR A 380 -2.11 16.30 6.85
CA TYR A 380 -1.45 17.58 7.13
C TYR A 380 -2.02 18.73 6.27
N HIS A 381 -2.23 18.49 4.97
CA HIS A 381 -2.81 19.50 4.08
C HIS A 381 -4.22 19.91 4.48
N LEU A 382 -5.06 18.93 4.83
CA LEU A 382 -6.40 19.24 5.33
C LEU A 382 -6.31 20.00 6.65
N GLN A 383 -5.43 19.58 7.55
CA GLN A 383 -5.27 20.21 8.85
C GLN A 383 -4.89 21.68 8.73
N LYS A 384 -3.90 22.00 7.89
CA LYS A 384 -3.50 23.39 7.62
C LYS A 384 -4.67 24.24 7.10
N LYS A 385 -5.53 23.68 6.25
CA LYS A 385 -6.71 24.36 5.69
C LYS A 385 -7.79 24.58 6.75
N LEU A 386 -7.96 23.65 7.69
CA LEU A 386 -8.95 23.75 8.77
C LEU A 386 -8.48 24.67 9.91
N GLU A 387 -7.19 24.64 10.24
CA GLU A 387 -6.59 25.56 11.21
C GLU A 387 -6.73 27.02 10.77
N GLN A 388 -6.61 27.30 9.47
CA GLN A 388 -6.88 28.63 8.90
C GLN A 388 -8.32 29.12 9.13
N LYS A 389 -9.27 28.21 9.36
CA LYS A 389 -10.67 28.50 9.71
C LYS A 389 -10.92 28.52 11.23
N GLY A 390 -9.90 28.23 12.05
CA GLY A 390 -10.05 28.07 13.50
C GLY A 390 -10.60 26.70 13.92
N GLU A 391 -10.57 25.71 13.04
CA GLU A 391 -11.01 24.34 13.29
C GLU A 391 -9.79 23.41 13.43
N GLY A 392 -9.85 22.43 14.34
CA GLY A 392 -8.82 21.39 14.46
C GLY A 392 -9.36 20.03 14.03
N ILE A 393 -8.51 19.20 13.39
CA ILE A 393 -8.88 17.83 13.00
C ILE A 393 -8.49 16.83 14.08
N PRO A 394 -9.36 15.91 14.53
CA PRO A 394 -8.93 14.75 15.29
C PRO A 394 -7.97 13.94 14.43
N SER A 395 -6.67 14.04 14.74
CA SER A 395 -5.59 13.46 13.96
C SER A 395 -5.05 12.23 14.68
N SER A 396 -4.76 11.15 13.95
CA SER A 396 -3.95 10.01 14.42
C SER A 396 -2.50 10.42 14.55
N SER A 397 -2.11 11.43 13.77
CA SER A 397 -0.78 11.91 13.72
C SER A 397 -0.43 12.84 14.89
N MET A 398 0.69 12.54 15.55
CA MET A 398 1.34 13.45 16.51
C MET A 398 1.90 14.73 15.85
N MET A 399 1.75 14.86 14.52
CA MET A 399 2.28 15.92 13.67
C MET A 399 1.79 17.35 13.96
N ARG A 400 0.78 17.53 14.82
CA ARG A 400 0.34 18.88 15.28
C ARG A 400 1.48 19.77 15.77
N HIS A 401 2.58 19.19 16.27
CA HIS A 401 3.62 19.93 16.99
C HIS A 401 5.06 19.60 16.57
N PHE A 402 5.30 18.71 15.62
CA PHE A 402 6.65 18.32 15.21
C PHE A 402 6.91 18.53 13.72
N SER A 403 8.04 19.14 13.40
CA SER A 403 8.59 19.32 12.04
C SER A 403 9.09 18.00 11.41
N LEU A 404 8.65 16.86 11.92
CA LEU A 404 9.05 15.51 11.52
C LEU A 404 7.76 14.73 11.25
N PHE A 405 7.39 14.59 9.98
CA PHE A 405 6.24 13.78 9.52
C PHE A 405 6.47 12.25 9.68
N LEU A 406 7.40 11.84 10.54
CA LEU A 406 7.99 10.51 10.47
C LEU A 406 7.71 9.65 11.71
N ASP A 407 7.02 10.12 12.75
CA ASP A 407 6.89 9.30 13.98
C ASP A 407 6.03 8.04 13.77
N LEU A 408 4.84 8.17 13.18
CA LEU A 408 4.01 7.00 12.82
C LEU A 408 4.70 6.17 11.73
N SER A 409 5.17 6.79 10.65
CA SER A 409 5.89 6.06 9.60
C SER A 409 7.17 5.37 10.11
N LEU A 410 7.84 5.89 11.14
CA LEU A 410 8.99 5.26 11.81
C LEU A 410 8.55 4.08 12.67
N GLN A 411 7.47 4.23 13.44
CA GLN A 411 6.89 3.15 14.22
C GLN A 411 6.42 2.02 13.30
N ASP A 412 5.77 2.35 12.18
CA ASP A 412 5.34 1.40 11.15
C ASP A 412 6.54 0.77 10.43
N THR A 413 7.61 1.54 10.17
CA THR A 413 8.86 1.00 9.62
C THR A 413 9.47 -0.06 10.55
N ILE A 414 9.62 0.27 11.84
CA ILE A 414 10.15 -0.63 12.86
C ILE A 414 9.23 -1.86 13.01
N LYS A 415 7.92 -1.63 13.04
CA LYS A 415 6.90 -2.67 13.17
C LYS A 415 6.95 -3.65 12.01
N HIS A 416 6.80 -3.17 10.77
CA HIS A 416 6.68 -4.01 9.58
C HIS A 416 8.00 -4.70 9.24
N ILE A 417 9.15 -4.03 9.40
CA ILE A 417 10.46 -4.69 9.22
C ILE A 417 10.72 -5.69 10.36
N GLY A 418 10.34 -5.36 11.59
CA GLY A 418 10.36 -6.27 12.74
C GLY A 418 9.56 -7.57 12.50
N ASN A 419 8.43 -7.48 11.80
CA ASN A 419 7.66 -8.67 11.41
C ASN A 419 8.44 -9.54 10.42
N VAL A 420 9.04 -8.95 9.37
CA VAL A 420 9.89 -9.70 8.42
C VAL A 420 11.08 -10.36 9.12
N LEU A 421 11.72 -9.64 10.05
CA LEU A 421 12.78 -10.18 10.89
C LEU A 421 12.33 -11.38 11.71
N THR A 422 11.11 -11.35 12.23
CA THR A 422 10.53 -12.45 12.98
C THR A 422 10.34 -13.68 12.09
N GLY A 423 9.80 -13.50 10.87
CA GLY A 423 9.71 -14.58 9.88
C GLY A 423 11.08 -15.15 9.50
N ILE A 424 12.10 -14.31 9.29
CA ILE A 424 13.48 -14.72 9.03
C ILE A 424 14.04 -15.57 10.18
N ASN A 425 13.85 -15.13 11.43
CA ASN A 425 14.35 -15.84 12.60
C ASN A 425 13.66 -17.21 12.82
N GLN A 426 12.48 -17.41 12.21
CA GLN A 426 11.71 -18.65 12.28
C GLN A 426 12.01 -19.63 11.13
N GLU A 427 12.71 -19.23 10.06
CA GLU A 427 12.88 -20.03 8.83
C GLU A 427 13.61 -21.37 9.05
N PHE A 428 14.62 -21.39 9.91
CA PHE A 428 15.45 -22.59 10.16
C PHE A 428 15.49 -23.02 11.62
N ILE A 429 14.44 -22.72 12.40
CA ILE A 429 14.27 -23.34 13.72
C ILE A 429 14.13 -24.87 13.56
N SER A 430 14.50 -25.64 14.58
CA SER A 430 14.64 -27.11 14.49
C SER A 430 13.42 -27.82 13.90
N GLU A 431 12.21 -27.39 14.25
CA GLU A 431 10.95 -27.96 13.72
C GLU A 431 10.78 -27.71 12.22
N ARG A 432 11.13 -26.50 11.76
CA ARG A 432 11.00 -26.10 10.35
C ARG A 432 12.07 -26.75 9.50
N ALA A 433 13.32 -26.82 10.00
CA ALA A 433 14.39 -27.58 9.37
C ALA A 433 13.98 -29.05 9.17
N SER A 434 13.41 -29.68 10.20
CA SER A 434 12.90 -31.06 10.11
C SER A 434 11.79 -31.22 9.07
N SER A 435 10.93 -30.21 8.90
CA SER A 435 9.87 -30.21 7.89
C SER A 435 10.43 -30.12 6.46
N ILE A 436 11.46 -29.31 6.24
CA ILE A 436 12.18 -29.24 4.96
C ILE A 436 12.89 -30.57 4.68
N GLU A 437 13.48 -31.20 5.70
CA GLU A 437 14.07 -32.54 5.56
C GLU A 437 13.03 -33.59 5.14
N ALA A 438 11.84 -33.57 5.74
CA ALA A 438 10.75 -34.46 5.37
C ALA A 438 10.30 -34.25 3.91
N LEU A 439 10.25 -33.00 3.42
CA LEU A 439 9.96 -32.70 2.02
C LEU A 439 11.04 -33.24 1.08
N LEU A 440 12.32 -33.04 1.40
CA LEU A 440 13.43 -33.57 0.60
C LEU A 440 13.35 -35.10 0.47
N LEU A 441 13.08 -35.80 1.58
CA LEU A 441 12.87 -37.25 1.59
C LEU A 441 11.66 -37.68 0.74
N LYS A 442 10.53 -36.98 0.88
CA LYS A 442 9.31 -37.22 0.09
C LYS A 442 9.57 -37.14 -1.41
N HIS A 443 10.45 -36.24 -1.84
CA HIS A 443 10.83 -36.03 -3.24
C HIS A 443 12.06 -36.83 -3.69
N GLY A 444 12.46 -37.86 -2.94
CA GLY A 444 13.46 -38.84 -3.37
C GLY A 444 14.91 -38.43 -3.12
N VAL A 445 15.17 -37.38 -2.34
CA VAL A 445 16.52 -37.08 -1.86
C VAL A 445 16.92 -38.11 -0.81
N SER A 446 18.16 -38.60 -0.87
CA SER A 446 18.61 -39.62 0.07
C SER A 446 18.64 -39.09 1.51
N SER A 447 18.39 -39.96 2.48
CA SER A 447 18.47 -39.62 3.92
C SER A 447 19.86 -39.17 4.36
N LYS A 448 20.91 -39.58 3.63
CA LYS A 448 22.29 -39.12 3.86
C LYS A 448 22.50 -37.67 3.41
N ASN A 449 21.85 -37.26 2.31
CA ASN A 449 22.09 -35.96 1.69
C ASN A 449 21.10 -34.89 2.15
N THR A 450 19.95 -35.30 2.69
CA THR A 450 18.92 -34.39 3.21
C THR A 450 19.46 -33.44 4.30
N PRO A 451 20.13 -33.92 5.38
CA PRO A 451 20.70 -33.01 6.39
C PRO A 451 21.80 -32.10 5.83
N VAL A 452 22.54 -32.56 4.82
CA VAL A 452 23.61 -31.78 4.17
C VAL A 452 23.01 -30.62 3.40
N ILE A 453 21.91 -30.84 2.65
CA ILE A 453 21.23 -29.77 1.91
C ILE A 453 20.66 -28.75 2.88
N VAL A 454 19.96 -29.18 3.94
CA VAL A 454 19.38 -28.27 4.94
C VAL A 454 20.45 -27.48 5.67
N THR A 455 21.56 -28.11 6.09
CA THR A 455 22.70 -27.42 6.72
C THR A 455 23.27 -26.35 5.79
N ARG A 456 23.55 -26.70 4.53
CA ARG A 456 24.10 -25.74 3.55
C ARG A 456 23.14 -24.61 3.23
N LEU A 457 21.84 -24.89 3.22
CA LEU A 457 20.82 -23.89 2.99
C LEU A 457 20.73 -22.94 4.18
N ASN A 458 20.76 -23.46 5.42
CA ASN A 458 20.78 -22.65 6.64
C ASN A 458 22.04 -21.79 6.73
N GLU A 459 23.23 -22.35 6.49
CA GLU A 459 24.50 -21.60 6.47
C GLU A 459 24.48 -20.47 5.44
N TRP A 460 23.96 -20.75 4.24
CA TRP A 460 23.78 -19.73 3.21
C TRP A 460 22.75 -18.69 3.64
N PHE A 461 21.63 -19.09 4.23
CA PHE A 461 20.57 -18.19 4.69
C PHE A 461 21.07 -17.27 5.80
N ASP A 462 21.80 -17.80 6.77
CA ASP A 462 22.42 -17.02 7.84
C ASP A 462 23.41 -15.99 7.27
N HIS A 463 24.26 -16.42 6.33
CA HIS A 463 25.26 -15.55 5.72
C HIS A 463 24.67 -14.52 4.74
N THR A 464 23.59 -14.85 4.03
CA THR A 464 23.07 -14.03 2.91
C THR A 464 21.81 -13.26 3.26
N ILE A 465 20.95 -13.78 4.14
CA ILE A 465 19.71 -13.14 4.54
C ILE A 465 19.85 -12.61 5.96
N VAL A 466 20.10 -13.45 6.97
CA VAL A 466 20.11 -13.00 8.38
C VAL A 466 21.17 -11.93 8.66
N SER A 467 22.39 -12.08 8.16
CA SER A 467 23.49 -11.11 8.34
C SER A 467 23.17 -9.70 7.82
N ASN A 468 22.30 -9.64 6.82
CA ASN A 468 21.86 -8.40 6.17
C ASN A 468 20.72 -7.71 6.92
N PHE A 469 20.07 -8.46 7.80
CA PHE A 469 18.95 -8.03 8.62
C PHE A 469 19.35 -7.80 10.09
N LYS A 470 20.51 -8.26 10.55
CA LYS A 470 21.02 -7.99 11.92
C LYS A 470 21.96 -6.79 11.97
N CYS A 471 21.85 -5.97 13.02
CA CYS A 471 22.86 -4.98 13.41
C CYS A 471 23.20 -5.12 14.89
N GLY A 472 24.41 -4.71 15.28
CA GLY A 472 24.99 -4.98 16.60
C GLY A 472 24.21 -4.35 17.76
N GLU A 473 23.71 -3.13 17.60
CA GLU A 473 22.87 -2.41 18.58
C GLU A 473 22.06 -1.32 17.82
N GLY A 474 20.73 -1.40 17.78
CA GLY A 474 19.84 -0.42 17.12
C GLY A 474 19.06 -0.98 15.91
N LEU A 475 18.68 -0.10 14.97
CA LEU A 475 18.01 -0.47 13.70
C LEU A 475 18.89 -1.43 12.87
N SER A 476 18.29 -2.44 12.26
CA SER A 476 18.85 -3.30 11.23
C SER A 476 19.38 -2.50 10.03
N ASN A 477 20.28 -3.10 9.23
CA ASN A 477 20.81 -2.44 8.04
C ASN A 477 19.71 -2.11 7.02
N ILE A 478 18.65 -2.92 6.95
CA ILE A 478 17.49 -2.66 6.08
C ILE A 478 16.63 -1.55 6.65
N GLU A 479 16.35 -1.53 7.96
CA GLU A 479 15.68 -0.40 8.60
C GLU A 479 16.44 0.90 8.35
N TRP A 480 17.77 0.90 8.50
CA TRP A 480 18.59 2.08 8.19
C TRP A 480 18.52 2.49 6.71
N ASN A 481 18.49 1.54 5.78
CA ASN A 481 18.42 1.86 4.35
C ASN A 481 17.04 2.36 3.92
N VAL A 482 15.98 1.74 4.42
CA VAL A 482 14.60 2.20 4.21
C VAL A 482 14.45 3.59 4.85
N TYR A 483 14.91 3.76 6.08
CA TYR A 483 14.90 5.04 6.77
C TYR A 483 15.73 6.11 6.06
N ALA A 484 16.92 5.79 5.57
CA ALA A 484 17.73 6.72 4.80
C ALA A 484 17.06 7.13 3.48
N GLN A 485 16.42 6.19 2.78
CA GLN A 485 15.63 6.49 1.58
C GLN A 485 14.43 7.38 1.90
N LEU A 486 13.71 7.09 2.99
CA LEU A 486 12.59 7.90 3.45
C LEU A 486 13.05 9.30 3.85
N ILE A 487 14.15 9.46 4.58
CA ILE A 487 14.73 10.77 4.92
C ILE A 487 15.17 11.52 3.64
N MET A 488 15.78 10.82 2.69
CA MET A 488 16.21 11.43 1.43
C MET A 488 15.03 11.92 0.59
N LEU A 489 13.89 11.23 0.66
CA LEU A 489 12.64 11.66 0.02
C LEU A 489 11.87 12.68 0.87
N TYR A 490 12.04 12.65 2.19
CA TYR A 490 11.27 13.42 3.16
C TYR A 490 11.41 14.92 2.94
N LYS A 491 12.63 15.45 3.00
CA LYS A 491 12.83 16.90 2.83
C LYS A 491 12.28 17.42 1.49
N PRO A 492 12.56 16.76 0.35
CA PRO A 492 11.91 17.11 -0.92
C PRO A 492 10.38 17.05 -0.88
N LEU A 493 9.80 16.04 -0.23
CA LEU A 493 8.35 15.85 -0.15
C LEU A 493 7.68 16.84 0.81
N ASP A 494 8.30 17.20 1.93
CA ASP A 494 7.85 18.25 2.84
C ASP A 494 7.91 19.63 2.14
N GLU A 495 9.03 19.95 1.49
CA GLU A 495 9.16 21.18 0.70
C GLU A 495 8.13 21.23 -0.44
N ALA A 496 7.88 20.10 -1.10
CA ALA A 496 6.83 19.93 -2.09
C ALA A 496 5.43 20.14 -1.49
N ALA A 497 5.10 19.49 -0.37
CA ALA A 497 3.82 19.64 0.33
C ALA A 497 3.58 21.10 0.78
N GLN A 498 4.62 21.84 1.12
CA GLN A 498 4.47 23.26 1.46
C GLN A 498 4.18 24.15 0.24
N LYS A 499 4.63 23.75 -0.96
CA LYS A 499 4.64 24.57 -2.19
C LYS A 499 3.58 24.16 -3.23
N PHE A 500 3.09 22.94 -3.14
CA PHE A 500 2.08 22.39 -4.02
C PHE A 500 0.70 22.52 -3.40
N SER A 501 -0.30 22.68 -4.26
CA SER A 501 -1.65 22.34 -3.86
C SER A 501 -1.71 20.86 -3.49
N ALA A 502 -2.62 20.47 -2.59
CA ALA A 502 -2.81 19.06 -2.22
C ALA A 502 -2.95 18.15 -3.45
N MET A 503 -3.59 18.66 -4.50
CA MET A 503 -3.81 17.99 -5.77
C MET A 503 -2.51 17.76 -6.58
N GLU A 504 -1.66 18.78 -6.70
CA GLU A 504 -0.35 18.65 -7.35
C GLU A 504 0.56 17.69 -6.58
N PHE A 505 0.46 17.70 -5.25
CA PHE A 505 1.20 16.80 -4.38
C PHE A 505 0.74 15.34 -4.52
N GLN A 506 -0.57 15.08 -4.58
CA GLN A 506 -1.12 13.74 -4.85
C GLN A 506 -0.71 13.20 -6.22
N GLN A 507 -0.71 14.04 -7.25
CA GLN A 507 -0.23 13.65 -8.57
C GLN A 507 1.25 13.26 -8.55
N LEU A 508 2.08 14.00 -7.80
CA LEU A 508 3.48 13.66 -7.59
C LEU A 508 3.63 12.27 -6.94
N LEU A 509 2.87 12.02 -5.88
CA LEU A 509 2.91 10.73 -5.16
C LEU A 509 2.47 9.55 -6.03
N LEU A 510 1.45 9.74 -6.88
CA LEU A 510 1.03 8.73 -7.87
C LEU A 510 2.12 8.44 -8.90
N CYS A 511 2.79 9.46 -9.43
CA CYS A 511 3.91 9.29 -10.35
C CYS A 511 5.08 8.54 -9.70
N LEU A 512 5.44 8.90 -8.47
CA LEU A 512 6.50 8.22 -7.70
C LEU A 512 6.14 6.76 -7.44
N THR A 513 4.94 6.50 -6.92
CA THR A 513 4.44 5.15 -6.63
C THR A 513 4.42 4.29 -7.90
N SER A 514 3.88 4.82 -9.00
CA SER A 514 3.84 4.10 -10.28
C SER A 514 5.24 3.79 -10.81
N THR A 515 6.23 4.65 -10.52
CA THR A 515 7.63 4.39 -10.89
C THR A 515 8.18 3.21 -10.10
N TYR A 516 7.98 3.19 -8.77
CA TYR A 516 8.38 2.08 -7.91
C TYR A 516 7.72 0.75 -8.30
N GLN A 517 6.42 0.76 -8.61
CA GLN A 517 5.67 -0.46 -8.96
C GLN A 517 5.97 -0.97 -10.38
N SER A 518 6.38 -0.11 -11.31
CA SER A 518 6.61 -0.49 -12.71
C SER A 518 7.85 -1.37 -12.95
N ASP A 519 8.80 -1.39 -12.01
CA ASP A 519 9.99 -2.21 -12.11
C ASP A 519 10.34 -2.80 -10.73
N PRO A 520 9.89 -4.03 -10.43
CA PRO A 520 10.24 -4.74 -9.20
C PRO A 520 11.76 -4.92 -9.03
N SER A 521 12.54 -4.80 -10.12
CA SER A 521 14.00 -4.85 -10.04
C SER A 521 14.62 -3.64 -9.33
N ASN A 522 13.88 -2.53 -9.24
CA ASN A 522 14.23 -1.37 -8.40
C ASN A 522 14.32 -1.75 -6.90
N MET A 523 13.53 -2.73 -6.45
CA MET A 523 13.50 -3.22 -5.06
C MET A 523 14.30 -4.52 -4.87
N TYR A 524 14.32 -5.40 -5.87
CA TYR A 524 15.29 -6.51 -5.97
C TYR A 524 16.74 -6.00 -5.87
N TRP A 525 16.97 -4.76 -6.30
CA TRP A 525 18.23 -4.05 -6.15
C TRP A 525 18.51 -3.61 -4.70
N VAL A 526 17.50 -3.19 -3.92
CA VAL A 526 17.66 -2.91 -2.48
C VAL A 526 18.11 -4.17 -1.75
N LEU A 527 17.50 -5.34 -2.03
CA LEU A 527 17.99 -6.62 -1.50
C LEU A 527 19.36 -7.01 -2.06
N ASN A 528 19.61 -6.92 -3.37
CA ASN A 528 20.90 -7.34 -3.94
C ASN A 528 22.07 -6.46 -3.51
N ARG A 529 21.84 -5.17 -3.23
CA ARG A 529 22.89 -4.30 -2.70
C ARG A 529 23.12 -4.46 -1.22
N VAL A 530 22.07 -4.77 -0.47
CA VAL A 530 22.20 -5.30 0.89
C VAL A 530 23.06 -6.58 0.86
N ILE A 531 22.80 -7.48 -0.10
CA ILE A 531 23.57 -8.72 -0.34
C ILE A 531 25.01 -8.47 -0.81
N SER A 532 25.30 -7.39 -1.55
CA SER A 532 26.63 -7.15 -2.15
C SER A 532 27.54 -6.19 -1.39
N ASN A 533 27.02 -5.24 -0.59
CA ASN A 533 27.81 -4.11 -0.07
C ASN A 533 28.33 -4.27 1.36
N PHE A 534 27.85 -5.22 2.15
CA PHE A 534 28.40 -5.44 3.49
C PHE A 534 29.72 -6.22 3.52
N ARG A 535 30.24 -6.66 2.36
CA ARG A 535 31.59 -7.23 2.27
C ARG A 535 32.74 -6.20 2.35
N TYR A 536 32.45 -4.89 2.39
CA TYR A 536 33.49 -3.84 2.32
C TYR A 536 33.43 -2.76 3.42
N CYS A 537 32.51 -2.85 4.39
CA CYS A 537 32.45 -1.90 5.51
C CYS A 537 32.83 -2.50 6.88
N SER A 538 33.36 -3.72 6.91
CA SER A 538 33.92 -4.36 8.11
C SER A 538 35.45 -4.49 8.08
N THR A 539 36.14 -3.51 7.49
CA THR A 539 37.59 -3.28 7.69
C THR A 539 37.84 -1.87 8.16
#